data_AF-A0A9E3C862-F1
#
_entry.id   AF-A0A9E3C862-F1
#
_cell.length_a   1.000
_cell.length_b   1.000
_cell.length_c   1.000
_cell.angle_alpha   90.00
_cell.angle_beta   90.00
_cell.angle_gamma   90.00
#
_symmetry.space_group_name_H-M   'P 1'
#
loop_
_entity.id
_entity.type
_entity.pdbx_description
1 polymer ?
#
loop_
_entity_poly.entity_id
_entity_poly.type
_entity_poly.pdbx_seq_one_letter_code
_entity_poly.pdbx_strand_id
1 'polypeptide(L)'
;VHHLHNLIWVDCSGMNPDWYPGDAYVDVVGIDQYPSDVGDPLSSTWETLLRQYDGRKLLALTEFGGVPDVEKMRRFGVRWAYFVSWSGDLGAKKMAKGTLTRIYQSGAVVNSKENPGH
;
A
#
# COMPACT_ATOMS: atom_id res chain seq x y z
N VAL A 1 11.32 -2.33 -30.41
CA VAL A 1 11.19 -2.20 -28.93
C VAL A 1 10.37 -3.40 -28.42
N HIS A 2 10.49 -3.82 -27.15
CA HIS A 2 10.19 -5.19 -26.65
C HIS A 2 8.73 -5.72 -26.69
N HIS A 3 7.72 -4.94 -27.09
CA HIS A 3 6.31 -5.38 -27.21
C HIS A 3 5.73 -6.05 -25.94
N LEU A 4 6.03 -5.51 -24.76
CA LEU A 4 5.49 -6.00 -23.49
C LEU A 4 4.13 -5.36 -23.20
N HIS A 5 3.09 -6.18 -23.02
CA HIS A 5 1.70 -5.75 -22.82
C HIS A 5 1.06 -6.37 -21.55
N ASN A 6 1.86 -7.06 -20.75
CA ASN A 6 1.45 -7.77 -19.54
C ASN A 6 1.97 -7.11 -18.26
N LEU A 7 2.39 -5.86 -18.35
CA LEU A 7 2.94 -5.09 -17.22
C LEU A 7 1.86 -4.18 -16.66
N ILE A 8 1.81 -4.11 -15.33
CA ILE A 8 1.11 -3.07 -14.58
C ILE A 8 2.18 -2.12 -14.06
N TRP A 9 2.07 -0.84 -14.39
CA TRP A 9 3.06 0.18 -14.04
C TRP A 9 2.71 0.84 -12.71
N VAL A 10 3.60 0.67 -11.73
CA VAL A 10 3.47 1.27 -10.40
C VAL A 10 4.49 2.40 -10.29
N ASP A 11 4.01 3.62 -10.07
CA ASP A 11 4.87 4.77 -9.81
C ASP A 11 5.08 4.95 -8.31
N CYS A 12 6.33 4.92 -7.86
CA CYS A 12 6.72 5.10 -6.46
C CYS A 12 7.45 6.44 -6.24
N SER A 13 7.25 7.43 -7.13
CA SER A 13 7.88 8.75 -7.02
C SER A 13 7.48 9.53 -5.75
N GLY A 14 6.49 9.02 -5.01
CA GLY A 14 6.06 9.54 -3.73
C GLY A 14 4.96 10.58 -3.87
N MET A 15 5.04 11.65 -3.07
CA MET A 15 4.03 12.73 -3.02
C MET A 15 4.43 13.96 -3.85
N ASN A 16 5.52 13.90 -4.62
CA ASN A 16 5.98 15.01 -5.44
C ASN A 16 5.35 14.95 -6.85
N PRO A 17 4.40 15.83 -7.20
CA PRO A 17 3.77 15.83 -8.52
C PRO A 17 4.75 16.06 -9.68
N ASP A 18 5.87 16.75 -9.45
CA ASP A 18 6.85 17.05 -10.50
C ASP A 18 7.56 15.80 -11.03
N TRP A 19 7.53 14.71 -10.26
CA TRP A 19 8.14 13.43 -10.64
C TRP A 19 7.15 12.45 -11.24
N TYR A 20 5.86 12.81 -11.28
CA TYR A 20 4.82 11.98 -11.84
C TYR A 20 4.92 11.92 -13.37
N PRO A 21 5.16 10.74 -13.99
CA PRO A 21 5.34 10.62 -15.45
C PRO A 21 4.09 10.98 -16.26
N GLY A 22 2.92 10.99 -15.62
CA GLY A 22 1.62 11.30 -16.23
C GLY A 22 0.71 10.08 -16.35
N ASP A 23 -0.61 10.35 -16.44
CA ASP A 23 -1.67 9.34 -16.36
C ASP A 23 -1.58 8.25 -17.44
N ALA A 24 -0.89 8.50 -18.55
CA ALA A 24 -0.73 7.56 -19.67
C ALA A 24 0.32 6.46 -19.43
N TYR A 25 1.18 6.62 -18.42
CA TYR A 25 2.32 5.72 -18.15
C TYR A 25 2.23 5.01 -16.80
N VAL A 26 1.18 5.26 -16.03
CA VAL A 26 1.04 4.78 -14.65
C VAL A 26 -0.34 4.16 -14.46
N ASP A 27 -0.40 2.97 -13.89
CA ASP A 27 -1.64 2.28 -13.53
C ASP A 27 -1.97 2.45 -12.03
N VAL A 28 -0.94 2.39 -11.17
CA VAL A 28 -1.05 2.47 -9.71
C VAL A 28 -0.04 3.48 -9.17
N VAL A 29 -0.45 4.27 -8.17
CA VAL A 29 0.46 5.13 -7.41
C VAL A 29 0.82 4.44 -6.11
N GLY A 30 2.11 4.21 -5.91
CA GLY A 30 2.70 3.63 -4.73
C GLY A 30 3.30 4.69 -3.80
N ILE A 31 3.26 4.43 -2.51
CA ILE A 31 4.02 5.17 -1.51
C ILE A 31 4.73 4.20 -0.57
N ASP A 32 5.99 4.52 -0.26
CA ASP A 32 6.81 3.77 0.68
C ASP A 32 6.77 4.46 2.04
N GLN A 33 6.42 3.72 3.10
CA GLN A 33 6.15 4.30 4.42
C GLN A 33 6.83 3.50 5.54
N TYR A 34 7.73 4.16 6.27
CA TYR A 34 8.42 3.59 7.43
C TYR A 34 8.14 4.44 8.68
N PRO A 35 6.88 4.45 9.17
CA PRO A 35 6.51 5.29 10.29
C PRO A 35 7.20 4.83 11.58
N SER A 36 7.49 5.77 12.47
CA SER A 36 8.02 5.45 13.80
C SER A 36 6.99 4.71 14.67
N ASP A 37 5.70 5.06 14.53
CA ASP A 37 4.57 4.27 15.01
C ASP A 37 4.01 3.41 13.87
N VAL A 38 4.27 2.09 13.92
CA VAL A 38 3.74 1.11 12.95
C VAL A 38 2.21 1.11 12.90
N GLY A 39 1.55 1.55 13.98
CA GLY A 39 0.11 1.70 14.07
C GLY A 39 -0.43 3.03 13.51
N ASP A 40 0.39 3.90 12.93
CA ASP A 40 -0.08 5.14 12.31
C ASP A 40 -1.06 4.82 11.16
N PRO A 41 -2.28 5.38 11.14
CA PRO A 41 -3.22 5.17 10.05
C PRO A 41 -2.79 5.83 8.71
N LEU A 42 -1.76 6.68 8.71
CA LEU A 42 -1.27 7.43 7.54
C LEU A 42 -2.33 8.34 6.91
N SER A 43 -3.26 8.87 7.70
CA SER A 43 -4.40 9.67 7.19
C SER A 43 -3.97 10.88 6.36
N SER A 44 -2.92 11.61 6.80
CA SER A 44 -2.42 12.79 6.08
C SER A 44 -1.80 12.42 4.71
N THR A 45 -1.01 11.34 4.68
CA THR A 45 -0.45 10.80 3.44
C THR A 45 -1.56 10.37 2.49
N TRP A 46 -2.55 9.63 3.01
CA TRP A 46 -3.71 9.19 2.25
C TRP A 46 -4.49 10.35 1.64
N GLU A 47 -4.85 11.35 2.45
CA GLU A 47 -5.60 12.52 1.97
C GLU A 47 -4.85 13.30 0.90
N THR A 48 -3.53 13.39 1.01
CA THR A 48 -2.72 14.10 0.02
C THR A 48 -2.69 13.36 -1.32
N LEU A 49 -2.48 12.05 -1.29
CA LEU A 49 -2.54 11.23 -2.50
C LEU A 49 -3.95 11.20 -3.10
N LEU A 50 -4.98 11.16 -2.26
CA LEU A 50 -6.37 11.22 -2.69
C LEU A 50 -6.64 12.54 -3.43
N ARG A 51 -6.30 13.70 -2.84
CA ARG A 51 -6.45 15.01 -3.52
C ARG A 51 -5.78 15.04 -4.90
N GLN A 52 -4.68 14.31 -5.06
CA GLN A 52 -3.94 14.28 -6.31
C GLN A 52 -4.49 13.25 -7.31
N TYR A 53 -4.96 12.09 -6.88
CA TYR A 53 -5.22 10.95 -7.78
C TYR A 53 -6.60 10.31 -7.64
N ASP A 54 -7.49 10.86 -6.81
CA ASP A 54 -8.83 10.31 -6.56
C ASP A 54 -9.61 10.08 -7.86
N GLY A 55 -10.29 8.93 -7.92
CA GLY A 55 -11.05 8.48 -9.08
C GLY A 55 -10.22 8.15 -10.34
N ARG A 56 -8.90 8.34 -10.32
CA ARG A 56 -8.03 8.14 -11.51
C ARG A 56 -7.06 6.99 -11.38
N LYS A 57 -6.46 6.79 -10.20
CA LYS A 57 -5.44 5.75 -9.95
C LYS A 57 -5.71 5.03 -8.63
N LEU A 58 -5.34 3.75 -8.59
CA LEU A 58 -5.27 3.03 -7.31
C LEU A 58 -4.10 3.54 -6.48
N LEU A 59 -4.27 3.57 -5.16
CA LEU A 59 -3.25 3.98 -4.21
C LEU A 59 -2.78 2.76 -3.41
N ALA A 60 -1.47 2.53 -3.30
CA ALA A 60 -0.92 1.36 -2.61
C ALA A 60 0.24 1.72 -1.68
N LEU A 61 0.42 0.91 -0.63
CA LEU A 61 1.65 0.91 0.18
C LEU A 61 2.64 -0.06 -0.47
N THR A 62 3.51 0.47 -1.33
CA THR A 62 4.49 -0.33 -2.09
C THR A 62 5.63 -0.84 -1.22
N GLU A 63 5.92 -0.15 -0.13
CA GLU A 63 6.74 -0.63 0.97
C GLU A 63 6.17 -0.16 2.30
N PHE A 64 6.27 -1.00 3.34
CA PHE A 64 5.89 -0.63 4.69
C PHE A 64 6.82 -1.22 5.75
N GLY A 65 7.18 -0.38 6.73
CA GLY A 65 7.89 -0.80 7.93
C GLY A 65 6.97 -1.60 8.86
N GLY A 66 7.21 -2.91 9.02
CA GLY A 66 6.28 -3.80 9.74
C GLY A 66 5.08 -4.21 8.88
N VAL A 67 3.88 -4.23 9.46
CA VAL A 67 2.59 -4.52 8.80
C VAL A 67 1.60 -3.43 9.24
N PRO A 68 0.92 -2.76 8.31
CA PRO A 68 0.02 -1.68 8.66
C PRO A 68 -1.18 -2.19 9.47
N ASP A 69 -1.64 -1.40 10.47
CA ASP A 69 -2.88 -1.72 11.18
C ASP A 69 -4.10 -1.39 10.31
N VAL A 70 -4.43 -2.31 9.40
CA VAL A 70 -5.48 -2.15 8.38
C VAL A 70 -6.85 -1.84 9.00
N GLU A 71 -7.14 -2.42 10.17
CA GLU A 71 -8.39 -2.16 10.90
C GLU A 71 -8.46 -0.73 11.42
N LYS A 72 -7.35 -0.22 11.96
CA LYS A 72 -7.24 1.19 12.33
C LYS A 72 -7.32 2.08 11.09
N MET A 73 -6.55 1.82 10.03
CA MET A 73 -6.59 2.59 8.79
C MET A 73 -8.01 2.74 8.25
N ARG A 74 -8.77 1.64 8.17
CA ARG A 74 -10.17 1.68 7.69
C ARG A 74 -11.09 2.51 8.57
N ARG A 75 -10.92 2.48 9.90
CA ARG A 75 -11.69 3.35 10.82
C ARG A 75 -11.42 4.84 10.57
N PHE A 76 -10.23 5.18 10.09
CA PHE A 76 -9.85 6.54 9.69
C PHE A 76 -10.10 6.84 8.20
N GLY A 77 -10.77 5.95 7.47
CA GLY A 77 -11.10 6.15 6.06
C GLY A 77 -9.96 5.88 5.07
N VAL A 78 -8.83 5.36 5.55
CA VAL A 78 -7.65 5.04 4.73
C VAL A 78 -7.78 3.64 4.13
N ARG A 79 -7.66 3.53 2.80
CA ARG A 79 -8.02 2.32 2.04
C ARG A 79 -7.02 2.00 0.92
N TRP A 80 -5.83 1.57 1.29
CA TRP A 80 -4.82 1.10 0.33
C TRP A 80 -5.29 -0.13 -0.46
N ALA A 81 -4.95 -0.17 -1.75
CA ALA A 81 -5.25 -1.29 -2.64
C ALA A 81 -4.51 -2.57 -2.23
N TYR A 82 -3.24 -2.43 -1.84
CA TYR A 82 -2.42 -3.46 -1.23
C TYR A 82 -1.37 -2.83 -0.32
N PHE A 83 -0.72 -3.65 0.49
CA PHE A 83 0.48 -3.29 1.23
C PHE A 83 1.56 -4.35 1.07
N VAL A 84 2.82 -3.93 1.07
CA VAL A 84 3.98 -4.84 1.06
C VAL A 84 4.87 -4.52 2.24
N SER A 85 4.90 -5.42 3.22
CA SER A 85 5.86 -5.34 4.32
C SER A 85 7.28 -5.54 3.80
N TRP A 86 8.21 -4.72 4.27
CA TRP A 86 9.62 -4.92 3.94
C TRP A 86 10.14 -6.27 4.45
N SER A 87 11.33 -6.65 4.00
CA SER A 87 11.95 -7.91 4.41
C SER A 87 12.74 -7.77 5.71
N GLY A 88 13.01 -8.92 6.33
CA GLY A 88 13.85 -9.04 7.50
C GLY A 88 13.42 -8.13 8.65
N ASP A 89 14.38 -7.39 9.17
CA ASP A 89 14.26 -6.66 10.42
C ASP A 89 13.58 -5.29 10.29
N LEU A 90 13.21 -4.86 9.08
CA LEU A 90 12.33 -3.69 8.89
C LEU A 90 10.88 -4.11 8.65
N GLY A 91 10.62 -5.40 8.54
CA GLY A 91 9.34 -5.96 8.14
C GLY A 91 8.53 -6.63 9.24
N ALA A 92 7.62 -7.50 8.79
CA ALA A 92 6.73 -8.30 9.65
C ALA A 92 7.48 -9.14 10.70
N LYS A 93 8.74 -9.53 10.45
CA LYS A 93 9.54 -10.39 11.34
C LYS A 93 9.71 -9.80 12.76
N LYS A 94 9.76 -8.47 12.89
CA LYS A 94 9.90 -7.80 14.19
C LYS A 94 8.57 -7.63 14.95
N MET A 95 7.44 -7.92 14.31
CA MET A 95 6.13 -7.74 14.93
C MET A 95 5.73 -8.95 15.76
N ALA A 96 4.98 -8.69 16.84
CA ALA A 96 4.40 -9.76 17.65
C ALA A 96 3.47 -10.63 16.80
N LYS A 97 3.60 -11.96 16.93
CA LYS A 97 2.79 -12.93 16.19
C LYS A 97 1.28 -12.71 16.34
N GLY A 98 0.83 -12.31 17.54
CA GLY A 98 -0.58 -11.98 17.79
C GLY A 98 -1.08 -10.81 16.95
N THR A 99 -0.25 -9.76 16.79
CA THR A 99 -0.57 -8.61 15.95
C THR A 99 -0.67 -8.99 14.48
N LEU A 100 0.30 -9.77 13.97
CA LEU A 100 0.26 -10.29 12.60
C LEU A 100 -1.00 -11.12 12.37
N THR A 101 -1.30 -12.04 13.29
CA THR A 101 -2.48 -12.92 13.20
C THR A 101 -3.76 -12.09 13.14
N ARG A 102 -3.91 -11.09 14.02
CA ARG A 102 -5.07 -10.18 14.01
C ARG A 102 -5.21 -9.47 12.66
N ILE A 103 -4.14 -8.86 12.14
CA ILE A 103 -4.21 -8.08 10.91
C ILE A 103 -4.56 -8.97 9.71
N TYR A 104 -3.85 -10.09 9.52
CA TYR A 104 -4.09 -10.98 8.38
C TYR A 104 -5.42 -11.76 8.46
N GLN A 105 -6.01 -11.91 9.65
CA GLN A 105 -7.35 -12.51 9.80
C GLN A 105 -8.49 -11.48 9.76
N SER A 106 -8.18 -10.19 9.61
CA SER A 106 -9.20 -9.17 9.49
C SER A 106 -9.96 -9.34 8.18
N GLY A 107 -11.30 -9.22 8.21
CA GLY A 107 -12.12 -9.23 6.99
C GLY A 107 -11.87 -8.04 6.05
N ALA A 108 -10.97 -7.14 6.44
CA ALA A 108 -10.48 -6.03 5.66
C ALA A 108 -9.32 -6.39 4.70
N VAL A 109 -8.68 -7.54 4.90
CA VAL A 109 -7.48 -8.02 4.19
C VAL A 109 -7.86 -9.22 3.35
N VAL A 110 -7.44 -9.23 2.08
CA VAL A 110 -7.61 -10.38 1.19
C VAL A 110 -6.32 -11.19 1.18
N ASN A 111 -6.41 -12.47 1.54
CA ASN A 111 -5.29 -13.39 1.59
C ASN A 111 -5.25 -14.28 0.33
N SER A 112 -4.10 -14.90 0.07
CA SER A 112 -3.93 -15.77 -1.11
C SER A 112 -4.97 -16.88 -1.23
N LYS A 113 -5.48 -17.43 -0.11
CA LYS A 113 -6.51 -18.49 -0.11
C LYS A 113 -7.91 -18.01 -0.52
N GLU A 114 -8.11 -16.70 -0.54
CA GLU A 114 -9.39 -16.06 -0.89
C GLU A 114 -9.38 -15.56 -2.34
N ASN A 115 -8.24 -15.69 -3.04
CA ASN A 115 -8.09 -15.27 -4.42
C ASN A 115 -8.61 -16.38 -5.37
N PRO A 116 -9.64 -16.11 -6.21
CA PRO A 116 -10.28 -17.14 -7.04
C PRO A 116 -9.39 -17.77 -8.15
N GLY A 117 -8.15 -17.32 -8.30
CA GLY A 117 -7.20 -17.80 -9.31
C GLY A 117 -6.12 -18.78 -8.83
N HIS A 118 -6.11 -19.15 -7.53
CA HIS A 118 -5.10 -20.04 -6.95
C HIS A 118 -5.70 -21.09 -5.99
#